data_AF-A0A6P4IFC2-F1
#
_entry.id   AF-A0A6P4IFC2-F1
#
_cell.length_a   1.000
_cell.length_b   1.000
_cell.length_c   1.000
_cell.angle_alpha   90.00
_cell.angle_beta   90.00
_cell.angle_gamma   90.00
#
_symmetry.space_group_name_H-M   'P 1'
#
loop_
_entity.id
_entity.type
_entity.pdbx_description
1 polymer ?
#
loop_
_entity_poly.entity_id
_entity_poly.type
_entity_poly.pdbx_seq_one_letter_code
_entity_poly.pdbx_strand_id
1 'polypeptide(L)'
;MEEWKITPEELIRLRENCLQCIRDGELYQLRNDAKLRAVYNTQSYEEFKDVVDAAHLRPVTRSDKANANTKNRLWNSAARD
;
A
#
# COMPACT_ATOMS: atom_id res chain seq x y z
N MET A 1 6.58 33.12 -32.44
CA MET A 1 5.79 32.06 -31.77
C MET A 1 6.75 31.40 -30.80
N GLU A 2 6.54 31.60 -29.50
CA GLU A 2 7.35 30.88 -28.50
C GLU A 2 7.16 29.38 -28.72
N GLU A 3 8.25 28.67 -28.95
CA GLU A 3 8.21 27.22 -29.03
C GLU A 3 7.82 26.70 -27.64
N TRP A 4 6.59 26.21 -27.49
CA TRP A 4 6.21 25.39 -26.32
C TRP A 4 7.03 24.10 -26.35
N LYS A 5 8.26 24.15 -25.84
CA LYS A 5 9.13 23.00 -25.65
C LYS A 5 8.84 22.41 -24.29
N ILE A 6 8.22 21.24 -24.28
CA ILE A 6 8.06 20.42 -23.08
C ILE A 6 9.46 20.18 -22.49
N THR A 7 9.66 20.50 -21.22
CA THR A 7 10.97 20.32 -20.58
C THR A 7 11.17 18.88 -20.11
N PRO A 8 12.43 18.41 -19.97
CA PRO A 8 12.71 17.10 -19.39
C PRO A 8 12.10 16.91 -17.99
N GLU A 9 12.07 17.96 -17.17
CA GLU A 9 11.49 17.95 -15.82
C GLU A 9 9.98 17.72 -15.88
N GLU A 10 9.28 18.32 -16.86
CA GLU A 10 7.85 18.11 -17.07
C GLU A 10 7.54 16.66 -17.47
N LEU A 11 8.38 16.05 -18.30
CA LEU A 11 8.26 14.63 -18.66
C LEU A 11 8.48 13.71 -17.46
N ILE A 12 9.46 14.00 -16.61
CA ILE A 12 9.72 13.23 -15.38
C ILE A 12 8.52 13.33 -14.44
N ARG A 13 8.01 14.55 -14.21
CA ARG A 13 6.84 14.77 -13.36
C ARG A 13 5.61 14.05 -13.90
N LEU A 14 5.37 14.09 -15.22
CA LEU A 14 4.26 13.35 -15.83
C LEU A 14 4.40 11.85 -15.60
N ARG A 15 5.60 11.30 -15.79
CA ARG A 15 5.88 9.88 -15.54
C ARG A 15 5.58 9.51 -14.08
N GLU A 16 6.06 10.30 -13.12
CA GLU A 16 5.83 10.06 -11.69
C GLU A 16 4.34 10.09 -11.35
N ASN A 17 3.59 11.05 -11.89
CA ASN A 17 2.15 11.15 -11.71
C ASN A 17 1.42 9.94 -12.28
N CYS A 18 1.74 9.52 -13.51
CA CYS A 18 1.14 8.33 -14.11
C CYS A 18 1.41 7.07 -13.27
N LEU A 19 2.65 6.90 -12.79
CA LEU A 19 3.00 5.78 -11.92
C LEU A 19 2.25 5.83 -10.58
N GLN A 20 2.04 7.02 -10.02
CA GLN A 20 1.26 7.17 -8.79
C GLN A 20 -0.21 6.82 -9.02
N CYS A 21 -0.82 7.28 -10.11
CA CYS A 21 -2.20 6.94 -10.46
C CYS A 21 -2.42 5.43 -10.63
N ILE A 22 -1.46 4.72 -11.24
CA ILE A 22 -1.52 3.25 -11.36
C ILE A 22 -1.51 2.61 -9.98
N ARG A 23 -0.56 2.99 -9.11
CA ARG A 23 -0.48 2.45 -7.74
C ARG A 23 -1.74 2.72 -6.93
N ASP A 24 -2.31 3.91 -7.04
CA ASP A 24 -3.53 4.28 -6.33
C ASP A 24 -4.74 3.47 -6.82
N GLY A 25 -4.80 3.21 -8.14
CA GLY A 25 -5.81 2.35 -8.74
C GLY A 25 -5.71 0.91 -8.26
N GLU A 26 -4.51 0.33 -8.24
CA GLU A 26 -4.26 -1.03 -7.73
C GLU A 26 -4.63 -1.13 -6.25
N LEU A 27 -4.24 -0.16 -5.43
CA LEU A 27 -4.56 -0.11 -4.01
C LEU A 27 -6.07 0.03 -3.75
N TYR A 28 -6.76 0.83 -4.58
CA TYR A 28 -8.22 0.96 -4.53
C TYR A 28 -8.91 -0.37 -4.80
N GLN A 29 -8.50 -1.10 -5.85
CA GLN A 29 -9.05 -2.41 -6.17
C GLN A 29 -8.82 -3.43 -5.05
N LEU A 30 -7.59 -3.50 -4.51
CA LEU A 30 -7.25 -4.39 -3.39
C LEU A 30 -8.14 -4.14 -2.16
N ARG A 31 -8.32 -2.88 -1.79
CA ARG A 31 -9.13 -2.49 -0.62
C ARG A 31 -10.61 -2.79 -0.83
N ASN A 32 -11.12 -2.54 -2.03
CA ASN A 32 -12.51 -2.85 -2.35
C ASN A 32 -12.78 -4.35 -2.38
N ASP A 33 -11.86 -5.15 -2.92
CA ASP A 33 -11.95 -6.60 -2.87
C ASP A 33 -12.00 -7.10 -1.42
N ALA A 34 -11.14 -6.57 -0.54
CA ALA A 34 -11.19 -6.88 0.88
C ALA A 34 -12.51 -6.47 1.56
N LYS A 35 -13.05 -5.28 1.23
CA LYS A 35 -14.36 -4.83 1.74
C LYS A 35 -15.48 -5.74 1.30
N LEU A 36 -15.54 -6.11 0.01
CA LEU A 36 -16.55 -7.03 -0.51
C LEU A 36 -16.42 -8.39 0.16
N ARG A 37 -15.20 -8.92 0.28
CA ARG A 37 -14.93 -10.18 1.00
C ARG A 37 -15.40 -10.11 2.45
N ALA A 38 -15.17 -8.99 3.14
CA ALA A 38 -15.65 -8.79 4.51
C ALA A 38 -17.19 -8.85 4.54
N VAL A 39 -17.87 -8.05 3.70
CA VAL A 39 -19.34 -8.03 3.60
C VAL A 39 -19.94 -9.42 3.40
N TYR A 40 -19.36 -10.25 2.52
CA TYR A 40 -19.92 -11.55 2.18
C TYR A 40 -19.59 -12.67 3.16
N ASN A 41 -18.50 -12.57 3.94
CA ASN A 41 -17.97 -13.72 4.67
C ASN A 41 -17.93 -13.57 6.21
N THR A 42 -18.10 -12.37 6.75
CA THR A 42 -18.01 -12.14 8.21
C THR A 42 -19.37 -12.23 8.89
N GLN A 43 -19.41 -12.73 10.13
CA GLN A 43 -20.65 -12.90 10.89
C GLN A 43 -20.86 -11.80 11.95
N SER A 44 -19.79 -11.09 12.33
CA SER A 44 -19.83 -9.97 13.27
C SER A 44 -19.25 -8.70 12.66
N TYR A 45 -19.60 -7.56 13.27
CA TYR A 45 -19.03 -6.28 12.86
C TYR A 45 -17.53 -6.20 13.17
N GLU A 46 -17.10 -6.82 14.26
CA GLU A 46 -15.70 -6.87 14.69
C GLU A 46 -14.84 -7.59 13.63
N GLU A 47 -15.30 -8.75 13.14
CA GLU A 47 -14.63 -9.47 12.06
C GLU A 47 -14.59 -8.65 10.76
N PHE A 48 -15.70 -8.01 10.41
CA PHE A 48 -15.76 -7.11 9.26
C PHE A 48 -14.71 -6.00 9.38
N LYS A 49 -14.67 -5.34 10.53
CA LYS A 49 -13.77 -4.23 10.80
C LYS A 49 -12.31 -4.67 10.71
N ASP A 50 -11.97 -5.83 11.29
CA ASP A 50 -10.60 -6.35 11.27
C ASP A 50 -10.11 -6.64 9.84
N VAL A 51 -10.95 -7.24 8.99
CA VAL A 51 -10.61 -7.51 7.58
C VAL A 51 -10.41 -6.20 6.81
N VAL A 52 -11.30 -5.22 7.00
CA VAL A 52 -11.20 -3.92 6.32
C VAL A 52 -9.98 -3.14 6.79
N ASP A 53 -9.73 -3.08 8.10
CA ASP A 53 -8.60 -2.38 8.69
C ASP A 53 -7.26 -2.99 8.22
N ALA A 54 -7.17 -4.32 8.15
CA ALA A 54 -6.00 -5.03 7.66
C ALA A 54 -5.65 -4.64 6.20
N ALA A 55 -6.64 -4.41 5.35
CA ALA A 55 -6.42 -3.98 3.96
C ALA A 55 -5.92 -2.53 3.82
N HIS A 56 -5.97 -1.73 4.89
CA HIS A 56 -5.44 -0.36 4.92
C HIS A 56 -4.04 -0.27 5.52
N LEU A 57 -3.46 -1.37 5.97
CA LEU A 57 -2.09 -1.39 6.50
C LEU A 57 -1.08 -0.96 5.44
N ARG A 58 -0.14 -0.09 5.85
CA ARG A 58 0.99 0.29 4.99
C ARG A 58 2.04 -0.83 4.93
N PRO A 59 2.77 -0.96 3.82
CA PRO A 59 3.90 -1.88 3.75
C PRO A 59 4.91 -1.65 4.89
N VAL A 60 5.46 -2.74 5.42
CA VAL A 60 6.45 -2.69 6.49
C VAL A 60 7.78 -2.16 5.93
N THR A 61 8.22 -1.02 6.44
CA THR A 61 9.49 -0.40 6.03
C THR A 61 10.69 -1.04 6.73
N ARG A 62 11.91 -0.73 6.28
CA ARG A 62 13.13 -1.23 6.91
C ARG A 62 13.28 -0.74 8.36
N SER A 63 12.90 0.50 8.65
CA SER A 63 12.90 1.05 10.01
C SER A 63 11.88 0.34 10.91
N ASP A 64 10.70 -0.02 10.37
CA ASP A 64 9.69 -0.77 11.12
C ASP A 64 10.22 -2.15 11.56
N LYS A 65 11.03 -2.81 10.71
CA LYS A 65 11.71 -4.08 11.02
C LYS A 65 12.86 -3.93 12.03
N ALA A 66 13.57 -2.80 11.96
CA ALA A 66 14.73 -2.55 12.82
C ALA A 66 14.36 -2.12 14.26
N ASN A 67 13.08 -1.81 14.51
CA ASN A 67 12.58 -1.43 15.82
C ASN A 67 12.78 -2.57 16.85
N ALA A 68 13.29 -2.23 18.05
CA ALA A 68 13.56 -3.15 19.14
C ALA A 68 12.33 -3.98 19.56
N ASN A 69 11.12 -3.40 19.47
CA ASN A 69 9.87 -4.08 19.79
C ASN A 69 9.47 -5.11 18.71
N THR A 70 9.94 -4.94 17.47
CA THR A 70 9.65 -5.84 16.34
C THR A 70 10.71 -6.94 16.23
N LYS A 71 11.99 -6.64 16.52
CA LYS A 71 13.12 -7.59 16.40
C LYS A 71 12.92 -8.91 17.17
N ASN A 72 12.36 -8.85 18.38
CA ASN A 72 12.09 -10.04 19.20
C ASN A 72 10.78 -10.76 18.84
N ARG A 73 9.97 -10.19 17.95
CA ARG A 73 8.65 -10.73 17.51
C ARG A 73 8.66 -11.26 16.08
N LEU A 74 9.81 -11.30 15.42
CA LEU A 74 9.95 -11.93 14.11
C LEU A 74 9.78 -13.45 14.27
N TRP A 75 8.58 -13.94 13.95
CA TRP A 75 8.22 -15.37 13.98
C TRP A 75 9.03 -16.20 12.96
N ASN A 76 9.59 -15.55 11.94
CA ASN A 76 10.38 -16.22 10.91
C ASN A 76 11.88 -15.96 11.12
N SER A 77 12.62 -16.99 11.51
CA SER A 77 14.06 -16.96 11.74
C SER A 77 14.88 -16.74 10.47
N ALA A 78 14.31 -17.00 9.28
CA ALA A 78 14.96 -16.73 7.99
C ALA A 78 15.13 -15.24 7.66
N ALA A 79 14.50 -14.35 8.44
CA ALA A 79 14.67 -12.89 8.31
C ALA A 79 15.73 -12.32 9.27
N ARG A 80 16.52 -13.18 9.93
CA ARG A 80 17.55 -12.75 10.89
C ARG A 80 18.88 -12.34 10.25
N ASP A 81 19.10 -12.65 8.96
CA ASP A 81 20.32 -12.29 8.22
C ASP A 81 20.03 -11.37 7.03
#